data_AF-A0A2D0NH57-F1
#
_entry.id   AF-A0A2D0NH57-F1
#
_cell.length_a   1.000
_cell.length_b   1.000
_cell.length_c   1.000
_cell.angle_alpha   90.00
_cell.angle_beta   90.00
_cell.angle_gamma   90.00
#
_symmetry.space_group_name_H-M   'P 1'
#
loop_
_entity.id
_entity.type
_entity.pdbx_description
1 polymer ?
#
loop_
_entity_poly.entity_id
_entity_poly.type
_entity_poly.pdbx_seq_one_letter_code
_entity_poly.pdbx_strand_id
1 'polypeptide(L)'
;MSFSIPIRRTAGLTMYIIIPLLLIFSILYIKTSVSTASTLEQYLSAQFEGEISRHVLEEAIQYSTEKLSTELDIDLENIDITMDTYREIVREATEKFGRCQQYRLLILEPGRFPCYTCNSRKSVLLSAGQSFKIGQTCGNEKSRYGSNLPAAGLRYFLEFEGNAFEVLVAEYIQLKLFEFSGERKLILQANQLTESEMLLPPGNKITR
;
A
#
# COMPACT_ATOMS: atom_id res chain seq x y z
N MET A 1 -46.16 -40.73 -65.07
CA MET A 1 -45.07 -41.25 -64.23
C MET A 1 -45.59 -41.31 -62.81
N SER A 2 -45.99 -42.50 -62.39
CA SER A 2 -46.64 -42.76 -61.11
C SER A 2 -45.58 -43.19 -60.10
N PHE A 3 -45.44 -42.45 -59.00
CA PHE A 3 -44.65 -42.87 -57.86
C PHE A 3 -45.58 -43.30 -56.74
N SER A 4 -45.37 -44.54 -56.30
CA SER A 4 -46.04 -45.21 -55.19
C SER A 4 -45.16 -45.17 -53.93
N ILE A 5 -45.74 -45.71 -52.85
CA ILE A 5 -45.13 -46.27 -51.62
C ILE A 5 -44.97 -45.24 -50.45
N PRO A 6 -45.13 -45.62 -49.16
CA PRO A 6 -46.37 -45.98 -48.48
C PRO A 6 -46.54 -45.28 -47.11
N ILE A 7 -47.71 -45.52 -46.51
CA ILE A 7 -48.08 -45.16 -45.13
C ILE A 7 -47.38 -46.09 -44.12
N ARG A 8 -46.88 -45.55 -42.99
CA ARG A 8 -46.84 -46.28 -41.72
C ARG A 8 -47.27 -45.37 -40.56
N ARG A 9 -48.43 -45.70 -40.01
CA ARG A 9 -48.92 -45.22 -38.70
C ARG A 9 -48.25 -46.02 -37.60
N THR A 10 -47.83 -45.34 -36.54
CA THR A 10 -47.97 -45.85 -35.17
C THR A 10 -48.31 -44.67 -34.27
N ALA A 11 -49.48 -44.79 -33.64
CA ALA A 11 -49.96 -43.93 -32.58
C ALA A 11 -49.17 -44.20 -31.29
N GLY A 12 -49.05 -43.17 -30.45
CA GLY A 12 -48.45 -43.26 -29.13
C GLY A 12 -48.47 -41.90 -28.45
N LEU A 13 -49.68 -41.45 -28.08
CA LEU A 13 -49.92 -40.33 -27.18
C LEU A 13 -49.42 -40.71 -25.77
N THR A 14 -48.54 -39.92 -25.17
CA THR A 14 -48.65 -39.50 -23.77
C THR A 14 -47.89 -38.19 -23.59
N MET A 15 -48.51 -37.30 -22.85
CA MET A 15 -48.32 -35.86 -22.82
C MET A 15 -47.78 -35.49 -21.42
N TYR A 16 -46.84 -34.51 -21.37
CA TYR A 16 -46.31 -33.78 -20.19
C TYR A 16 -45.38 -34.61 -19.25
N ILE A 17 -44.25 -34.12 -18.72
CA ILE A 17 -44.00 -32.87 -17.99
C ILE A 17 -42.47 -32.51 -18.07
N ILE A 18 -42.19 -31.26 -18.44
CA ILE A 18 -41.19 -30.30 -17.91
C ILE A 18 -39.94 -30.84 -17.17
N ILE A 19 -38.75 -30.47 -17.66
CA ILE A 19 -37.61 -29.77 -16.98
C ILE A 19 -36.29 -30.15 -17.72
N PRO A 20 -35.54 -29.21 -18.32
CA PRO A 20 -34.26 -29.49 -18.94
C PRO A 20 -33.20 -29.69 -17.84
N LEU A 21 -32.81 -30.93 -17.58
CA LEU A 21 -31.74 -31.23 -16.64
C LEU A 21 -30.38 -30.95 -17.30
N LEU A 22 -29.91 -29.73 -17.08
CA LEU A 22 -28.52 -29.38 -16.78
C LEU A 22 -27.48 -29.83 -17.81
N LEU A 23 -27.41 -29.06 -18.90
CA LEU A 23 -26.13 -28.52 -19.38
C LEU A 23 -25.48 -27.70 -18.24
N ILE A 24 -24.93 -28.36 -17.22
CA ILE A 24 -23.86 -27.75 -16.44
C ILE A 24 -22.59 -28.20 -17.11
N PHE A 25 -22.18 -27.37 -18.07
CA PHE A 25 -20.79 -27.02 -18.27
C PHE A 25 -19.93 -27.45 -17.08
N SER A 26 -19.16 -28.51 -17.27
CA SER A 26 -17.87 -28.67 -16.61
C SER A 26 -16.97 -27.55 -17.16
N ILE A 27 -17.29 -26.30 -16.83
CA ILE A 27 -16.29 -25.25 -16.72
C ILE A 27 -15.40 -25.75 -15.61
N LEU A 28 -14.31 -26.38 -16.05
CA LEU A 28 -13.04 -26.37 -15.38
C LEU A 28 -12.93 -24.99 -14.71
N TYR A 29 -13.22 -24.93 -13.42
CA TYR A 29 -12.97 -23.75 -12.61
C TYR A 29 -11.46 -23.68 -12.49
N ILE A 30 -10.80 -23.28 -13.58
CA ILE A 30 -9.47 -22.72 -13.50
C ILE A 30 -9.70 -21.48 -12.66
N LYS A 31 -9.39 -21.57 -11.36
CA LYS A 31 -9.09 -20.41 -10.52
C LYS A 31 -7.96 -19.69 -11.25
N THR A 32 -8.32 -18.79 -12.16
CA THR A 32 -7.41 -17.76 -12.62
C THR A 32 -7.24 -16.81 -11.43
N SER A 33 -6.33 -17.16 -10.51
CA SER A 33 -5.74 -16.18 -9.57
C SER A 33 -4.82 -15.19 -10.32
N VAL A 34 -4.72 -15.33 -11.64
CA VAL A 34 -4.15 -14.36 -12.55
C VAL A 34 -5.22 -13.28 -12.80
N SER A 35 -5.04 -12.09 -12.19
CA SER A 35 -5.60 -10.76 -12.61
C SER A 35 -6.22 -9.87 -11.51
N THR A 36 -6.01 -10.08 -10.20
CA THR A 36 -6.50 -9.15 -9.16
C THR A 36 -5.39 -8.38 -8.46
N ALA A 37 -4.33 -9.05 -8.01
CA ALA A 37 -3.13 -8.40 -7.47
C ALA A 37 -2.47 -7.46 -8.51
N SER A 38 -2.47 -7.86 -9.78
CA SER A 38 -1.90 -7.06 -10.88
C SER A 38 -2.64 -5.73 -11.12
N THR A 39 -3.92 -5.62 -10.76
CA THR A 39 -4.71 -4.40 -10.97
C THR A 39 -4.45 -3.37 -9.87
N LEU A 40 -4.31 -3.81 -8.62
CA LEU A 40 -3.95 -2.93 -7.50
C LEU A 40 -2.53 -2.38 -7.68
N GLU A 41 -1.59 -3.25 -8.03
CA GLU A 41 -0.22 -2.85 -8.35
C GLU A 41 -0.19 -1.86 -9.51
N GLN A 42 -0.96 -2.08 -10.57
CA GLN A 42 -1.05 -1.14 -11.70
C GLN A 42 -1.62 0.22 -11.29
N TYR A 43 -2.68 0.24 -10.47
CA TYR A 43 -3.26 1.47 -9.93
C TYR A 43 -2.24 2.26 -9.09
N LEU A 44 -1.59 1.59 -8.14
CA LEU A 44 -0.61 2.24 -7.26
C LEU A 44 0.67 2.63 -8.02
N SER A 45 1.13 1.81 -8.97
CA SER A 45 2.28 2.16 -9.83
C SER A 45 2.01 3.42 -10.66
N ALA A 46 0.76 3.61 -11.12
CA ALA A 46 0.38 4.82 -11.84
C ALA A 46 0.34 6.06 -10.92
N GLN A 47 0.05 5.87 -9.64
CA GLN A 47 -0.06 6.94 -8.65
C GLN A 47 1.30 7.37 -8.08
N PHE A 48 2.24 6.43 -7.96
CA PHE A 48 3.62 6.67 -7.53
C PHE A 48 4.54 6.67 -8.75
N GLU A 49 4.45 7.72 -9.57
CA GLU A 49 5.24 7.90 -10.79
C GLU A 49 6.76 7.73 -10.50
N GLY A 50 7.35 6.62 -10.97
CA GLY A 50 8.79 6.35 -10.85
C GLY A 50 9.15 4.86 -11.03
N GLU A 51 10.43 4.57 -11.25
CA GLU A 51 10.99 3.20 -11.28
C GLU A 51 11.03 2.58 -9.87
N ILE A 52 9.90 2.53 -9.17
CA ILE A 52 9.80 1.74 -7.94
C ILE A 52 9.75 0.29 -8.40
N SER A 53 10.65 -0.53 -7.86
CA SER A 53 10.65 -1.95 -8.20
C SER A 53 9.32 -2.58 -7.77
N ARG A 54 8.78 -3.45 -8.62
CA ARG A 54 7.54 -4.19 -8.35
C ARG A 54 7.55 -4.82 -6.95
N HIS A 55 8.70 -5.36 -6.54
CA HIS A 55 8.89 -5.97 -5.23
C HIS A 55 8.69 -4.98 -4.07
N VAL A 56 9.23 -3.76 -4.16
CA VAL A 56 9.02 -2.73 -3.12
C VAL A 56 7.55 -2.32 -3.04
N LEU A 57 6.85 -2.28 -4.18
CA LEU A 57 5.42 -1.98 -4.19
C LEU A 57 4.60 -3.10 -3.55
N GLU A 58 4.90 -4.37 -3.86
CA GLU A 58 4.24 -5.53 -3.26
C GLU A 58 4.43 -5.53 -1.72
N GLU A 59 5.65 -5.28 -1.23
CA GLU A 59 5.92 -5.14 0.21
C GLU A 59 5.14 -3.96 0.83
N ALA A 60 5.07 -2.82 0.14
CA ALA A 60 4.36 -1.65 0.61
C ALA A 60 2.86 -1.92 0.76
N ILE A 61 2.25 -2.62 -0.21
CA ILE A 61 0.84 -3.05 -0.18
C ILE A 61 0.60 -3.98 1.01
N GLN A 62 1.45 -4.99 1.18
CA GLN A 62 1.33 -5.95 2.26
C GLN A 62 1.44 -5.24 3.63
N TYR A 63 2.50 -4.46 3.85
CA TYR A 63 2.71 -3.68 5.07
C TYR A 63 1.51 -2.78 5.39
N SER A 64 1.00 -2.06 4.38
CA SER A 64 -0.10 -1.12 4.57
C SER A 64 -1.40 -1.84 4.90
N THR A 65 -1.62 -3.02 4.31
CA THR A 65 -2.78 -3.86 4.61
C THR A 65 -2.76 -4.36 6.04
N GLU A 66 -1.65 -4.96 6.48
CA GLU A 66 -1.46 -5.49 7.84
C GLU A 66 -1.60 -4.39 8.91
N LYS A 67 -1.02 -3.22 8.63
CA LYS A 67 -1.10 -2.08 9.56
C LYS A 67 -2.51 -1.52 9.66
N LEU A 68 -3.19 -1.36 8.53
CA LEU A 68 -4.54 -0.79 8.51
C LEU A 68 -5.57 -1.78 9.08
N SER A 69 -5.43 -3.08 8.84
CA SER A 69 -6.30 -4.09 9.45
C SER A 69 -6.20 -4.09 10.96
N THR A 70 -4.98 -3.95 11.49
CA THR A 70 -4.74 -3.79 12.93
C THR A 70 -5.42 -2.52 13.46
N GLU A 71 -5.35 -1.41 12.74
CA GLU A 71 -6.00 -0.15 13.15
C GLU A 71 -7.53 -0.16 13.01
N LEU A 72 -8.07 -1.01 12.13
CA LEU A 72 -9.51 -1.17 11.90
C LEU A 72 -10.13 -2.33 12.69
N ASP A 73 -9.32 -3.14 13.39
CA ASP A 73 -9.76 -4.36 14.08
C ASP A 73 -10.41 -5.38 13.12
N ILE A 74 -9.83 -5.52 11.92
CA ILE A 74 -10.28 -6.45 10.88
C ILE A 74 -9.35 -7.66 10.89
N ASP A 75 -9.91 -8.86 11.06
CA ASP A 75 -9.16 -10.11 10.94
C ASP A 75 -8.90 -10.43 9.46
N LEU A 76 -7.64 -10.25 9.05
CA LEU A 76 -7.17 -10.56 7.69
C LEU A 76 -6.34 -11.85 7.62
N GLU A 77 -6.22 -12.66 8.68
CA GLU A 77 -5.28 -13.80 8.74
C GLU A 77 -5.50 -14.84 7.62
N ASN A 78 -6.64 -14.80 6.92
CA ASN A 78 -6.99 -15.75 5.87
C ASN A 78 -7.55 -15.10 4.58
N ILE A 79 -7.37 -13.79 4.38
CA ILE A 79 -7.98 -13.09 3.25
C ILE A 79 -6.94 -12.85 2.14
N ASP A 80 -7.18 -13.44 0.98
CA ASP A 80 -6.50 -13.05 -0.26
C ASP A 80 -6.86 -11.59 -0.56
N ILE A 81 -5.87 -10.70 -0.67
CA ILE A 81 -6.11 -9.26 -0.87
C ILE A 81 -6.61 -9.05 -2.31
N THR A 82 -7.92 -9.20 -2.49
CA THR A 82 -8.59 -8.91 -3.75
C THR A 82 -8.85 -7.41 -3.89
N MET A 83 -9.12 -6.96 -5.12
CA MET A 83 -9.56 -5.57 -5.36
C MET A 83 -10.82 -5.19 -4.58
N ASP A 84 -11.70 -6.16 -4.31
CA ASP A 84 -12.93 -5.89 -3.55
C ASP A 84 -12.64 -5.76 -2.05
N THR A 85 -11.77 -6.61 -1.50
CA THR A 85 -11.22 -6.45 -0.14
C THR A 85 -10.53 -5.10 0.02
N TYR A 86 -9.69 -4.72 -0.94
CA TYR A 86 -9.01 -3.43 -0.96
C TYR A 86 -10.00 -2.26 -0.96
N ARG A 87 -11.02 -2.29 -1.83
CA ARG A 87 -12.05 -1.25 -1.89
C ARG A 87 -12.78 -1.12 -0.57
N GLU A 88 -13.08 -2.22 0.09
CA GLU A 88 -13.78 -2.19 1.38
C GLU A 88 -12.90 -1.61 2.48
N ILE A 89 -11.65 -2.06 2.59
CA ILE A 89 -10.67 -1.50 3.53
C ILE A 89 -10.49 0.01 3.29
N VAL A 90 -10.35 0.43 2.03
CA VAL A 90 -10.22 1.85 1.67
C VAL A 90 -11.48 2.63 2.01
N ARG A 91 -12.67 2.07 1.78
CA ARG A 91 -13.95 2.70 2.12
C ARG A 91 -14.04 2.93 3.62
N GLU A 92 -13.84 1.88 4.42
CA GLU A 92 -13.88 1.97 5.89
C GLU A 92 -12.81 2.92 6.44
N ALA A 93 -11.59 2.86 5.91
CA ALA A 93 -10.52 3.76 6.31
C ALA A 93 -10.83 5.22 5.97
N THR A 94 -11.44 5.47 4.81
CA THR A 94 -11.86 6.82 4.40
C THR A 94 -12.99 7.34 5.30
N GLU A 95 -13.94 6.49 5.68
CA GLU A 95 -15.02 6.85 6.60
C GLU A 95 -14.50 7.15 8.01
N LYS A 96 -13.53 6.36 8.49
CA LYS A 96 -12.98 6.50 9.85
C LYS A 96 -11.97 7.64 9.98
N PHE A 97 -11.07 7.78 9.01
CA PHE A 97 -9.90 8.65 9.12
C PHE A 97 -9.95 9.88 8.19
N GLY A 98 -10.83 9.88 7.19
CA GLY A 98 -10.91 10.96 6.21
C GLY A 98 -9.67 11.02 5.31
N ARG A 99 -9.20 12.24 5.02
CA ARG A 99 -7.99 12.48 4.22
C ARG A 99 -6.76 12.45 5.11
N CYS A 100 -5.73 11.78 4.61
CA CYS A 100 -4.44 11.65 5.28
C CYS A 100 -3.32 12.25 4.43
N GLN A 101 -2.19 12.53 5.09
CA GLN A 101 -1.00 13.13 4.51
C GLN A 101 0.21 12.26 4.78
N GLN A 102 1.00 11.98 3.75
CA GLN A 102 2.39 11.56 3.89
C GLN A 102 3.30 12.77 3.74
N TYR A 103 4.21 12.93 4.68
CA TYR A 103 5.09 14.09 4.76
C TYR A 103 6.54 13.72 5.06
N ARG A 104 7.40 14.70 4.82
CA ARG A 104 8.80 14.71 5.23
C ARG A 104 9.07 15.94 6.08
N LEU A 105 9.81 15.77 7.18
CA LEU A 105 10.44 16.87 7.90
C LEU A 105 11.84 17.05 7.37
N LEU A 106 12.10 18.19 6.74
CA LEU A 106 13.39 18.55 6.17
C LEU A 106 14.14 19.51 7.10
N ILE A 107 15.46 19.41 7.09
CA ILE A 107 16.35 20.37 7.76
C ILE A 107 16.37 21.67 6.97
N LEU A 108 16.05 22.80 7.62
CA LEU A 108 16.22 24.14 7.05
C LEU A 108 17.63 24.67 7.27
N GLU A 109 18.16 24.47 8.48
CA GLU A 109 19.46 25.00 8.89
C GLU A 109 20.37 23.85 9.32
N PRO A 110 21.60 23.75 8.77
CA PRO A 110 22.54 22.70 9.16
C PRO A 110 22.81 22.73 10.66
N GLY A 111 22.87 21.56 11.29
CA GLY A 111 23.03 21.50 12.75
C GLY A 111 23.01 20.09 13.31
N ARG A 112 23.12 20.00 14.64
CA ARG A 112 22.99 18.72 15.36
C ARG A 112 21.53 18.47 15.72
N PHE A 113 21.00 17.36 15.23
CA PHE A 113 19.63 16.92 15.49
C PHE A 113 19.63 15.61 16.29
N PRO A 114 18.60 15.35 17.12
CA PRO A 114 18.45 14.06 17.77
C PRO A 114 18.45 12.91 16.76
N CYS A 115 19.08 11.79 17.12
CA CYS A 115 18.94 10.54 16.37
C CYS A 115 18.25 9.50 17.25
N TYR A 116 17.05 9.09 16.86
CA TYR A 116 16.24 8.08 17.52
C TYR A 116 16.39 6.69 16.88
N THR A 117 17.01 6.61 15.70
CA THR A 117 17.32 5.34 15.02
C THR A 117 18.76 4.86 15.26
N CYS A 118 19.68 5.77 15.57
CA CYS A 118 21.09 5.46 15.78
C CYS A 118 21.30 4.73 17.12
N ASN A 119 21.99 3.59 17.08
CA ASN A 119 22.32 2.83 18.30
C ASN A 119 23.47 3.46 19.11
N SER A 120 24.46 4.05 18.45
CA SER A 120 25.69 4.54 19.10
C SER A 120 25.66 6.04 19.46
N ARG A 121 24.75 6.82 18.85
CA ARG A 121 24.76 8.29 18.97
C ARG A 121 23.37 8.84 19.24
N LYS A 122 23.27 9.75 20.20
CA LYS A 122 22.02 10.48 20.53
C LYS A 122 21.72 11.63 19.57
N SER A 123 22.72 12.08 18.80
CA SER A 123 22.56 13.16 17.82
C SER A 123 23.48 12.98 16.61
N VAL A 124 23.05 13.51 15.47
CA VAL A 124 23.79 13.51 14.20
C VAL A 124 23.82 14.91 13.61
N LEU A 125 24.90 15.24 12.91
CA LEU A 125 25.02 16.42 12.07
C LEU A 125 24.22 16.19 10.79
N LEU A 126 23.29 17.09 10.50
CA LEU A 126 22.53 17.10 9.26
C LEU A 126 22.70 18.43 8.53
N SER A 127 22.75 18.36 7.21
CA SER A 127 22.78 19.50 6.29
C SER A 127 21.36 19.94 5.92
N ALA A 128 21.22 21.19 5.49
CA ALA A 128 19.96 21.69 4.93
C ALA A 128 19.49 20.81 3.77
N GLY A 129 18.17 20.58 3.70
CA GLY A 129 17.53 19.72 2.72
C GLY A 129 17.58 18.22 3.04
N GLN A 130 18.32 17.79 4.08
CA GLN A 130 18.27 16.40 4.51
C GLN A 130 16.98 16.09 5.29
N SER A 131 16.59 14.83 5.22
CA SER A 131 15.42 14.23 5.83
C SER A 131 15.68 13.99 7.30
N PHE A 132 14.96 14.69 8.16
CA PHE A 132 14.90 14.37 9.57
C PHE A 132 13.91 13.25 9.83
N LYS A 133 12.70 13.33 9.27
CA LYS A 133 11.64 12.35 9.49
C LYS A 133 10.81 12.15 8.24
N ILE A 134 10.45 10.92 7.95
CA ILE A 134 9.36 10.57 7.03
C ILE A 134 8.21 10.04 7.88
N GLY A 135 6.99 10.45 7.59
CA GLY A 135 5.84 10.00 8.37
C GLY A 135 4.51 10.25 7.69
N GLN A 136 3.45 9.83 8.39
CA GLN A 136 2.08 10.08 7.99
C GLN A 136 1.25 10.73 9.10
N THR A 137 0.12 11.35 8.72
CA THR A 137 -0.94 11.80 9.63
C THR A 137 -2.30 11.83 8.92
N CYS A 138 -3.37 11.35 9.56
CA CYS A 138 -4.76 11.55 9.10
C CYS A 138 -5.35 12.88 9.58
N GLY A 139 -4.53 13.93 9.42
CA GLY A 139 -4.85 15.30 9.76
C GLY A 139 -3.94 16.19 8.93
N ASN A 140 -3.60 17.36 9.45
CA ASN A 140 -2.58 18.23 8.86
C ASN A 140 -1.41 18.44 9.82
N GLU A 141 -0.38 19.17 9.37
CA GLU A 141 0.77 19.56 10.19
C GLU A 141 0.34 20.11 11.56
N LYS A 142 -0.62 21.05 11.58
CA LYS A 142 -1.12 21.66 12.81
C LYS A 142 -1.78 20.64 13.73
N SER A 143 -2.50 19.66 13.21
CA SER A 143 -3.08 18.58 14.01
C SER A 143 -2.01 17.64 14.58
N ARG A 144 -0.94 17.39 13.82
CA ARG A 144 0.13 16.45 14.21
C ARG A 144 1.12 17.06 15.20
N TYR A 145 1.46 18.32 15.02
CA TYR A 145 2.56 19.00 15.72
C TYR A 145 2.12 20.26 16.49
N GLY A 146 0.86 20.67 16.38
CA GLY A 146 0.38 21.88 17.03
C GLY A 146 1.05 23.11 16.45
N SER A 147 1.71 23.90 17.31
CA SER A 147 2.45 25.11 16.91
C SER A 147 3.93 24.87 16.64
N ASN A 148 4.48 23.70 16.99
CA ASN A 148 5.92 23.46 16.99
C ASN A 148 6.28 22.09 16.42
N LEU A 149 7.24 22.05 15.49
CA LEU A 149 7.81 20.79 15.02
C LEU A 149 8.69 20.13 16.11
N PRO A 150 9.01 18.83 15.97
CA PRO A 150 9.75 18.08 16.99
C PRO A 150 11.17 18.60 17.31
N ALA A 151 11.74 19.41 16.44
CA ALA A 151 12.99 20.13 16.65
C ALA A 151 12.94 21.49 15.93
N ALA A 152 13.73 22.44 16.42
CA ALA A 152 13.91 23.73 15.76
C ALA A 152 14.63 23.55 14.40
N GLY A 153 14.36 24.45 13.45
CA GLY A 153 15.01 24.40 12.13
C GLY A 153 14.48 23.29 11.21
N LEU A 154 13.31 22.72 11.50
CA LEU A 154 12.63 21.77 10.63
C LEU A 154 11.58 22.48 9.75
N ARG A 155 11.28 21.88 8.60
CA ARG A 155 10.14 22.25 7.75
C ARG A 155 9.30 21.02 7.43
N TYR A 156 7.99 21.14 7.61
CA TYR A 156 7.02 20.16 7.14
C TYR A 156 6.84 20.30 5.63
N PHE A 157 7.01 19.20 4.91
CA PHE A 157 6.81 19.13 3.47
C PHE A 157 5.82 18.01 3.16
N LEU A 158 4.64 18.39 2.64
CA LEU A 158 3.63 17.45 2.17
C LEU A 158 4.11 16.84 0.85
N GLU A 159 4.33 15.53 0.84
CA GLU A 159 4.79 14.81 -0.35
C GLU A 159 3.63 14.10 -1.06
N PHE A 160 2.64 13.62 -0.30
CA PHE A 160 1.48 12.93 -0.85
C PHE A 160 0.25 13.11 0.04
N GLU A 161 -0.93 13.23 -0.58
CA GLU A 161 -2.22 13.31 0.11
C GLU A 161 -3.20 12.32 -0.51
N GLY A 162 -3.88 11.55 0.33
CA GLY A 162 -4.78 10.47 -0.11
C GLY A 162 -5.58 9.88 1.05
N ASN A 163 -6.11 8.68 0.86
CA ASN A 163 -6.72 7.92 1.96
C ASN A 163 -5.63 7.28 2.85
N ALA A 164 -6.03 6.73 4.01
CA ALA A 164 -5.08 6.16 4.97
C ALA A 164 -4.22 5.03 4.37
N PHE A 165 -4.80 4.17 3.53
CA PHE A 165 -4.05 3.10 2.88
C PHE A 165 -3.00 3.65 1.92
N GLU A 166 -3.38 4.56 1.02
CA GLU A 166 -2.46 5.15 0.04
C GLU A 166 -1.31 5.88 0.73
N VAL A 167 -1.61 6.57 1.83
CA VAL A 167 -0.62 7.29 2.64
C VAL A 167 0.34 6.35 3.37
N LEU A 168 -0.13 5.17 3.82
CA LEU A 168 0.74 4.13 4.38
C LEU A 168 1.66 3.53 3.31
N VAL A 169 1.14 3.31 2.09
CA VAL A 169 1.95 2.85 0.95
C VAL A 169 3.02 3.90 0.61
N ALA A 170 2.62 5.18 0.53
CA ALA A 170 3.53 6.29 0.29
C ALA A 170 4.63 6.38 1.38
N GLU A 171 4.26 6.26 2.66
CA GLU A 171 5.21 6.28 3.78
C GLU A 171 6.24 5.15 3.64
N TYR A 172 5.78 3.92 3.37
CA TYR A 172 6.66 2.76 3.19
C TYR A 172 7.64 2.95 2.04
N ILE A 173 7.15 3.37 0.88
CA ILE A 173 7.96 3.63 -0.31
C ILE A 173 9.03 4.69 0.01
N GLN A 174 8.66 5.81 0.63
CA GLN A 174 9.61 6.88 0.96
C GLN A 174 10.67 6.43 1.96
N LEU A 175 10.32 5.59 2.93
CA LEU A 175 11.29 4.99 3.86
C LEU A 175 12.27 4.06 3.14
N LYS A 176 11.79 3.24 2.20
CA LYS A 176 12.65 2.38 1.37
C LYS A 176 13.56 3.16 0.44
N LEU A 177 13.05 4.22 -0.19
CA LEU A 177 13.88 5.09 -1.01
C LEU A 177 14.99 5.76 -0.17
N PHE A 178 14.68 6.18 1.06
CA PHE A 178 15.68 6.69 1.98
C PHE A 178 16.76 5.65 2.33
N GLU A 179 16.37 4.41 2.62
CA GLU A 179 17.27 3.29 2.97
C GLU A 179 18.38 3.08 1.92
N PHE A 180 18.05 3.26 0.64
CA PHE A 180 18.99 3.10 -0.48
C PHE A 180 19.53 4.43 -1.05
N SER A 181 19.15 5.57 -0.47
CA SER A 181 19.46 6.89 -1.02
C SER A 181 20.94 7.31 -0.88
N GLY A 182 21.39 8.18 -1.79
CA GLY A 182 22.64 8.91 -1.63
C GLY A 182 22.62 9.86 -0.42
N GLU A 183 21.44 10.37 -0.06
CA GLU A 183 21.25 11.20 1.13
C GLU A 183 21.68 10.47 2.41
N ARG A 184 21.17 9.24 2.61
CA ARG A 184 21.55 8.40 3.75
C ARG A 184 23.04 8.14 3.79
N LYS A 185 23.67 7.82 2.65
CA LYS A 185 25.13 7.61 2.55
C LYS A 185 25.90 8.84 3.03
N LEU A 186 25.48 10.04 2.65
CA LEU A 186 26.09 11.29 3.10
C LEU A 186 25.94 11.50 4.62
N ILE A 187 24.77 11.19 5.18
CA ILE A 187 24.55 11.27 6.64
C ILE A 187 25.47 10.29 7.37
N LEU A 188 25.56 9.04 6.91
CA LEU A 188 26.43 8.02 7.49
C LEU A 188 27.89 8.46 7.50
N GLN A 189 28.38 8.97 6.37
CA GLN A 189 29.75 9.46 6.22
C GLN A 189 30.04 10.66 7.14
N ALA A 190 29.16 11.68 7.13
CA ALA A 190 29.32 12.88 7.95
C ALA A 190 29.32 12.58 9.45
N ASN A 191 28.68 11.49 9.86
CA ASN A 191 28.52 11.10 11.25
C ASN A 191 29.35 9.89 11.67
N GLN A 192 30.17 9.33 10.78
CA GLN A 192 30.95 8.11 11.03
C GLN A 192 30.07 6.98 11.60
N LEU A 193 28.93 6.76 10.95
CA LEU A 193 27.98 5.69 11.27
C LEU A 193 28.13 4.56 10.26
N THR A 194 27.89 3.33 10.70
CA THR A 194 27.80 2.16 9.82
C THR A 194 26.40 2.03 9.23
N GLU A 195 26.26 1.29 8.13
CA GLU A 195 24.97 1.13 7.46
C GLU A 195 23.90 0.50 8.37
N SER A 196 24.27 -0.45 9.22
CA SER A 196 23.33 -1.10 10.14
C SER A 196 22.84 -0.20 11.27
N GLU A 197 23.48 0.95 11.50
CA GLU A 197 23.10 1.87 12.59
C GLU A 197 21.92 2.77 12.25
N MET A 198 21.62 2.99 10.97
CA MET A 198 20.56 3.90 10.56
C MET A 198 19.91 3.42 9.27
N LEU A 199 18.74 2.78 9.39
CA LEU A 199 17.92 2.36 8.25
C LEU A 199 16.80 3.36 7.93
N LEU A 200 16.38 4.16 8.92
CA LEU A 200 15.35 5.19 8.78
C LEU A 200 15.95 6.57 9.07
N PRO A 201 15.30 7.66 8.62
CA PRO A 201 15.74 9.01 8.96
C PRO A 201 15.92 9.21 10.48
N PRO A 202 16.85 10.08 10.92
CA PRO A 202 17.23 10.19 12.34
C PRO A 202 16.07 10.46 13.30
N GLY A 203 15.04 11.18 12.85
CA GLY A 203 13.84 11.54 13.60
C GLY A 203 12.74 10.48 13.61
N ASN A 204 12.88 9.39 12.85
CA ASN A 204 11.98 8.23 12.95
C ASN A 204 12.29 7.45 14.23
N LYS A 205 11.25 7.00 14.94
CA LYS A 205 11.41 6.14 16.11
C LYS A 205 11.22 4.69 15.68
N ILE A 206 12.11 3.81 16.11
CA ILE A 206 11.87 2.37 16.05
C ILE A 206 11.01 2.05 17.28
N THR A 207 9.69 1.97 17.09
CA THR A 207 8.80 1.39 18.11
C THR A 207 9.11 -0.11 18.15
N ARG A 208 9.89 -0.53 19.15
CA ARG A 208 10.01 -1.94 19.54
C ARG A 208 8.80 -2.34 20.37
#